data_AF-A0A9E7A3R7-F1
#
_entry.id   AF-A0A9E7A3R7-F1
#
_cell.length_a   1.000
_cell.length_b   1.000
_cell.length_c   1.000
_cell.angle_alpha   90.00
_cell.angle_beta   90.00
_cell.angle_gamma   90.00
#
_symmetry.space_group_name_H-M   'P 1'
#
loop_
_entity.id
_entity.type
_entity.pdbx_description
1 polymer ?
#
loop_
_entity_poly.entity_id
_entity_poly.type
_entity_poly.pdbx_seq_one_letter_code
_entity_poly.pdbx_strand_id
1 'polypeptide(L)'
;MSLDLSGKTAAELKAMVANAEAILAGPNTKLHGKATEFREAAKLALSERRVLPPGNRAPPDEALNAAVARIKAVAVEALTKFDLSPATAKARGITTPHALLASSGAPKTGGGVRTKKFKRCPYISYRGPGGIAMLQYAMLPEEGAEGFWSGGLVAVGSAESKTGFDVAMEPEAAIAAFFQALTEIATARP
;
A
#
# COMPACT_ATOMS: atom_id res chain seq x y z
N MET A 1 -39.67 2.77 -2.43
CA MET A 1 -38.70 1.82 -3.00
C MET A 1 -37.34 2.24 -2.47
N SER A 2 -36.57 1.34 -1.85
CA SER A 2 -35.23 1.68 -1.37
C SER A 2 -34.31 1.91 -2.55
N LEU A 3 -33.56 3.02 -2.56
CA LEU A 3 -32.57 3.33 -3.58
C LEU A 3 -31.37 2.38 -3.42
N ASP A 4 -31.13 1.49 -4.40
CA ASP A 4 -29.98 0.60 -4.36
C ASP A 4 -28.69 1.36 -4.70
N LEU A 5 -27.73 1.35 -3.75
CA LEU A 5 -26.44 2.01 -3.83
C LEU A 5 -25.25 1.05 -3.72
N SER A 6 -25.50 -0.27 -3.83
CA SER A 6 -24.50 -1.34 -3.64
C SER A 6 -23.23 -1.18 -4.51
N GLY A 7 -23.35 -0.61 -5.72
CA GLY A 7 -22.22 -0.38 -6.65
C GLY A 7 -21.47 0.95 -6.51
N LYS A 8 -21.86 1.86 -5.60
CA LYS A 8 -21.24 3.20 -5.49
C LYS A 8 -20.02 3.21 -4.58
N THR A 9 -18.93 3.87 -4.94
CA THR A 9 -17.73 4.04 -4.09
C THR A 9 -17.95 5.05 -2.95
N ALA A 10 -17.07 5.08 -1.95
CA ALA A 10 -17.23 5.97 -0.79
C ALA A 10 -17.07 7.45 -1.17
N ALA A 11 -16.24 7.74 -2.18
CA ALA A 11 -16.10 9.08 -2.74
C ALA A 11 -17.38 9.51 -3.46
N GLU A 12 -18.00 8.61 -4.22
CA GLU A 12 -19.28 8.87 -4.89
C GLU A 12 -20.41 9.10 -3.88
N LEU A 13 -20.49 8.28 -2.82
CA LEU A 13 -21.51 8.47 -1.78
C LEU A 13 -21.33 9.80 -1.02
N LYS A 14 -20.08 10.21 -0.72
CA LYS A 14 -19.79 11.53 -0.12
C LYS A 14 -20.17 12.68 -1.05
N ALA A 15 -19.90 12.54 -2.35
CA ALA A 15 -20.31 13.53 -3.35
C ALA A 15 -21.84 13.60 -3.47
N MET A 16 -22.55 12.47 -3.38
CA MET A 16 -24.02 12.43 -3.36
C MET A 16 -24.59 13.17 -2.13
N VAL A 17 -24.00 12.98 -0.95
CA VAL A 17 -24.38 13.73 0.26
C VAL A 17 -24.16 15.23 0.08
N ALA A 18 -22.97 15.64 -0.38
CA ALA A 18 -22.65 17.06 -0.58
C ALA A 18 -23.57 17.74 -1.62
N ASN A 19 -23.88 17.05 -2.72
CA ASN A 19 -24.79 17.55 -3.74
C ASN A 19 -26.23 17.68 -3.22
N ALA A 20 -26.69 16.70 -2.44
CA ALA A 20 -28.02 16.76 -1.82
C ALA A 20 -28.11 17.89 -0.79
N GLU A 21 -27.06 18.12 0.01
CA GLU A 21 -26.98 19.22 0.97
C GLU A 21 -26.96 20.59 0.28
N ALA A 22 -26.25 20.72 -0.85
CA ALA A 22 -26.27 21.94 -1.66
C ALA A 22 -27.67 22.23 -2.24
N ILE A 23 -28.41 21.20 -2.68
CA ILE A 23 -29.79 21.35 -3.16
C ILE A 23 -30.72 21.79 -2.03
N LEU A 24 -30.59 21.19 -0.85
CA LEU A 24 -31.41 21.50 0.33
C LEU A 24 -31.14 22.90 0.91
N ALA A 25 -29.91 23.41 0.75
CA ALA A 25 -29.54 24.77 1.14
C ALA A 25 -29.98 25.83 0.12
N GLY A 26 -30.36 25.42 -1.09
CA GLY A 26 -30.81 26.30 -2.15
C GLY A 26 -32.26 26.76 -1.97
N PRO A 27 -32.68 27.83 -2.68
CA PRO A 27 -34.05 28.35 -2.60
C PRO A 27 -35.08 27.48 -3.36
N ASN A 28 -34.64 26.48 -4.15
CA ASN A 28 -35.51 25.68 -5.00
C ASN A 28 -36.05 24.42 -4.29
N THR A 29 -37.17 24.59 -3.62
CA THR A 29 -37.80 23.55 -2.80
C THR A 29 -38.38 22.36 -3.58
N LYS A 30 -38.56 22.47 -4.90
CA LYS A 30 -39.15 21.40 -5.74
C LYS A 30 -38.35 20.10 -5.72
N LEU A 31 -37.06 20.18 -5.44
CA LEU A 31 -36.15 19.04 -5.41
C LEU A 31 -35.84 18.54 -3.98
N HIS A 32 -36.34 19.19 -2.94
CA HIS A 32 -35.98 18.89 -1.55
C HIS A 32 -36.40 17.48 -1.12
N GLY A 33 -37.56 17.00 -1.57
CA GLY A 33 -38.02 15.64 -1.26
C GLY A 33 -37.04 14.58 -1.76
N LYS A 34 -36.65 14.66 -3.03
CA LYS A 34 -35.66 13.76 -3.63
C LYS A 34 -34.28 13.95 -3.01
N ALA A 35 -33.84 15.19 -2.78
CA ALA A 35 -32.54 15.46 -2.16
C ALA A 35 -32.44 14.87 -0.74
N THR A 36 -33.53 14.92 0.03
CA THR A 36 -33.60 14.30 1.36
C THR A 36 -33.46 12.78 1.24
N GLU A 37 -34.22 12.15 0.34
CA GLU A 37 -34.15 10.70 0.10
C GLU A 37 -32.73 10.25 -0.31
N PHE A 38 -32.10 10.95 -1.26
CA PHE A 38 -30.72 10.66 -1.68
C PHE A 38 -29.70 10.87 -0.56
N ARG A 39 -29.87 11.92 0.26
CA ARG A 39 -28.98 12.22 1.38
C ARG A 39 -29.04 11.12 2.44
N GLU A 40 -30.25 10.70 2.84
CA GLU A 40 -30.42 9.69 3.87
C GLU A 40 -29.98 8.30 3.37
N ALA A 41 -30.31 7.92 2.14
CA ALA A 41 -29.84 6.66 1.55
C ALA A 41 -28.31 6.61 1.43
N ALA A 42 -27.67 7.71 1.00
CA ALA A 42 -26.22 7.79 0.90
C ALA A 42 -25.52 7.83 2.28
N LYS A 43 -26.12 8.49 3.29
CA LYS A 43 -25.62 8.49 4.68
C LYS A 43 -25.74 7.11 5.31
N LEU A 44 -26.86 6.42 5.12
CA LEU A 44 -27.05 5.05 5.59
C LEU A 44 -26.02 4.12 4.96
N ALA A 45 -25.88 4.13 3.63
CA ALA A 45 -24.88 3.34 2.91
C ALA A 45 -23.43 3.69 3.31
N LEU A 46 -23.14 4.94 3.68
CA LEU A 46 -21.85 5.35 4.24
C LEU A 46 -21.63 4.83 5.67
N SER A 47 -22.68 4.74 6.48
CA SER A 47 -22.60 4.26 7.87
C SER A 47 -22.50 2.73 7.96
N GLU A 48 -23.14 2.02 7.03
CA GLU A 48 -23.05 0.56 6.88
C GLU A 48 -21.71 0.13 6.28
N ARG A 49 -21.09 1.00 5.48
CA ARG A 49 -19.69 0.84 5.08
C ARG A 49 -18.83 0.97 6.32
N ARG A 50 -18.26 -0.15 6.76
CA ARG A 50 -17.26 -0.25 7.83
C ARG A 50 -16.16 0.81 7.67
N VAL A 51 -16.39 2.01 8.19
CA VAL A 51 -15.31 2.92 8.58
C VAL A 51 -14.93 2.40 9.96
N LEU A 52 -13.88 1.58 10.00
CA LEU A 52 -13.31 1.17 11.28
C LEU A 52 -13.04 2.44 12.10
N PRO A 53 -13.59 2.55 13.32
CA PRO A 53 -13.28 3.67 14.21
C PRO A 53 -11.75 3.81 14.35
N PRO A 54 -11.22 5.03 14.54
CA PRO A 54 -9.81 5.22 14.85
C PRO A 54 -9.43 4.30 16.03
N GLY A 55 -8.56 3.32 15.79
CA GLY A 55 -8.15 2.33 16.80
C GLY A 55 -8.58 0.89 16.52
N ASN A 56 -9.61 0.64 15.70
CA ASN A 56 -9.92 -0.72 15.26
C ASN A 56 -9.03 -1.09 14.08
N ARG A 57 -7.88 -1.70 14.37
CA ARG A 57 -7.01 -2.30 13.36
C ARG A 57 -7.80 -3.36 12.61
N ALA A 58 -7.51 -3.53 11.31
CA ALA A 58 -7.97 -4.72 10.59
C ALA A 58 -7.57 -5.97 11.43
N PRO A 59 -8.40 -7.03 11.43
CA PRO A 59 -8.03 -8.26 12.12
C PRO A 59 -6.62 -8.72 11.71
N PRO A 60 -5.84 -9.30 12.63
CA PRO A 60 -4.50 -9.75 12.32
C PRO A 60 -4.55 -10.74 11.15
N ASP A 61 -3.84 -10.40 10.08
CA ASP A 61 -3.69 -11.24 8.91
C ASP A 61 -2.37 -12.00 9.06
N GLU A 62 -2.47 -13.31 9.30
CA GLU A 62 -1.31 -14.18 9.54
C GLU A 62 -0.38 -14.25 8.33
N ALA A 63 -0.91 -14.26 7.10
CA ALA A 63 -0.11 -14.31 5.88
C ALA A 63 0.66 -13.00 5.69
N LEU A 64 -0.01 -11.86 5.89
CA LEU A 64 0.63 -10.54 5.86
C LEU A 64 1.66 -10.39 6.99
N ASN A 65 1.35 -10.87 8.20
CA ASN A 65 2.27 -10.81 9.34
C ASN A 65 3.52 -11.69 9.08
N ALA A 66 3.34 -12.89 8.51
CA ALA A 66 4.44 -13.76 8.11
C ALA A 66 5.29 -13.12 7.01
N ALA A 67 4.67 -12.50 6.00
CA ALA A 67 5.37 -11.77 4.96
C ALA A 67 6.16 -10.58 5.51
N VAL A 68 5.57 -9.79 6.42
CA VAL A 68 6.26 -8.68 7.10
C VAL A 68 7.43 -9.19 7.93
N ALA A 69 7.26 -10.30 8.66
CA ALA A 69 8.34 -10.92 9.42
C ALA A 69 9.48 -11.37 8.50
N ARG A 70 9.16 -12.01 7.36
CA ARG A 70 10.15 -12.42 6.36
C ARG A 70 10.88 -11.24 5.75
N ILE A 71 10.17 -10.19 5.34
CA ILE A 71 10.77 -8.95 4.80
C ILE A 71 11.71 -8.31 5.82
N LYS A 72 11.31 -8.26 7.10
CA LYS A 72 12.18 -7.75 8.17
C LYS A 72 13.42 -8.60 8.38
N ALA A 73 13.30 -9.93 8.32
CA ALA A 73 14.45 -10.82 8.41
C ALA A 73 15.44 -10.59 7.25
N VAL A 74 14.94 -10.45 6.01
CA VAL A 74 15.76 -10.11 4.84
C VAL A 74 16.44 -8.75 5.01
N ALA A 75 15.74 -7.76 5.59
CA ALA A 75 16.35 -6.47 5.89
C ALA A 75 17.46 -6.57 6.95
N VAL A 76 17.29 -7.37 8.00
CA VAL A 76 18.37 -7.65 8.98
C VAL A 76 19.58 -8.26 8.28
N GLU A 77 19.36 -9.25 7.42
CA GLU A 77 20.44 -9.89 6.65
C GLU A 77 21.11 -8.90 5.68
N ALA A 78 20.36 -8.00 5.05
CA ALA A 78 20.94 -6.94 4.22
C ALA A 78 21.81 -5.97 5.03
N LEU A 79 21.44 -5.67 6.28
CA LEU A 79 22.24 -4.82 7.17
C LEU A 79 23.53 -5.47 7.67
N THR A 80 23.64 -6.80 7.66
CA THR A 80 24.92 -7.46 7.98
C THR A 80 25.88 -7.42 6.80
N LYS A 81 25.37 -7.40 5.57
CA LYS A 81 26.17 -7.42 4.32
C LYS A 81 26.49 -6.03 3.75
N PHE A 82 25.62 -5.04 3.98
CA PHE A 82 25.72 -3.72 3.34
C PHE A 82 25.59 -2.57 4.35
N ASP A 83 26.24 -1.45 4.06
CA ASP A 83 26.01 -0.18 4.74
C ASP A 83 24.86 0.57 4.07
N LEU A 84 23.68 0.37 4.64
CA LEU A 84 22.42 0.96 4.18
C LEU A 84 22.05 2.21 4.97
N SER A 85 23.01 2.81 5.69
CA SER A 85 22.75 4.00 6.50
C SER A 85 22.37 5.20 5.63
N PRO A 86 21.48 6.09 6.11
CA PRO A 86 21.17 7.34 5.40
C PRO A 86 22.41 8.23 5.18
N ALA A 87 23.41 8.16 6.08
CA ALA A 87 24.65 8.91 5.94
C ALA A 87 25.45 8.45 4.72
N THR A 88 25.60 7.15 4.53
CA THR A 88 26.30 6.56 3.38
C THR A 88 25.55 6.83 2.07
N ALA A 89 24.22 6.77 2.07
CA ALA A 89 23.44 7.17 0.91
C ALA A 89 23.62 8.66 0.56
N LYS A 90 23.58 9.56 1.55
CA LYS A 90 23.79 11.00 1.36
C LYS A 90 25.20 11.33 0.86
N ALA A 91 26.23 10.67 1.41
CA ALA A 91 27.61 10.81 0.95
C ALA A 91 27.77 10.43 -0.54
N ARG A 92 26.90 9.56 -1.05
CA ARG A 92 26.83 9.17 -2.47
C ARG A 92 25.86 10.03 -3.30
N GLY A 93 25.45 11.19 -2.80
CA GLY A 93 24.61 12.14 -3.53
C GLY A 93 23.11 11.85 -3.52
N ILE A 94 22.64 10.92 -2.68
CA ILE A 94 21.21 10.60 -2.60
C ILE A 94 20.49 11.56 -1.65
N THR A 95 19.69 12.46 -2.22
CA THR A 95 18.94 13.50 -1.47
C THR A 95 17.76 12.94 -0.68
N THR A 96 17.10 11.90 -1.22
CA THR A 96 15.99 11.18 -0.58
C THR A 96 16.29 9.68 -0.49
N PRO A 97 17.05 9.22 0.51
CA PRO A 97 17.26 7.79 0.70
C PRO A 97 15.92 7.14 1.03
N HIS A 98 15.50 6.19 0.19
CA HIS A 98 14.38 5.31 0.54
C HIS A 98 14.86 4.50 1.74
N ALA A 99 14.33 4.81 2.93
CA ALA A 99 14.93 4.37 4.16
C ALA A 99 14.46 2.96 4.51
N LEU A 100 15.36 2.00 4.30
CA LEU A 100 15.30 0.63 4.82
C LEU A 100 15.35 0.59 6.38
N LEU A 101 15.65 1.74 6.99
CA LEU A 101 15.86 1.92 8.43
C LEU A 101 14.90 2.96 9.03
N ALA A 102 14.41 2.68 10.23
CA ALA A 102 13.80 3.67 11.10
C ALA A 102 14.86 4.64 11.64
N SER A 103 14.44 5.74 12.27
CA SER A 103 15.35 6.66 12.98
C SER A 103 16.18 5.97 14.07
N SER A 104 15.70 4.85 14.62
CA SER A 104 16.41 4.01 15.57
C SER A 104 17.48 3.11 14.94
N GLY A 105 17.63 3.08 13.61
CA GLY A 105 18.52 2.15 12.92
C GLY A 105 17.97 0.72 12.77
N ALA A 106 16.77 0.44 13.29
CA ALA A 106 16.10 -0.85 13.10
C ALA A 106 15.49 -0.96 11.69
N PRO A 107 15.42 -2.16 11.10
CA PRO A 107 14.69 -2.40 9.85
C PRO A 107 13.27 -1.85 9.90
N LYS A 108 12.93 -1.04 8.90
CA LYS A 108 11.59 -0.49 8.74
C LYS A 108 10.98 -0.97 7.44
N THR A 109 9.75 -1.44 7.51
CA THR A 109 8.92 -1.65 6.33
C THR A 109 8.22 -0.35 5.97
N GLY A 110 8.32 0.08 4.71
CA GLY A 110 7.33 0.98 4.10
C GLY A 110 5.99 0.26 3.95
N GLY A 111 4.91 0.97 3.61
CA GLY A 111 3.63 0.28 3.39
C GLY A 111 2.36 1.10 3.57
N GLY A 112 2.38 2.38 3.21
CA GLY A 112 1.17 3.19 3.04
C GLY A 112 0.73 3.33 1.58
N VAL A 113 1.53 2.85 0.62
CA VAL A 113 1.28 3.14 -0.81
C VAL A 113 0.24 2.17 -1.35
N ARG A 114 -0.95 2.72 -1.61
CA ARG A 114 -1.96 2.08 -2.46
C ARG A 114 -1.62 2.44 -3.90
N THR A 115 -1.41 1.44 -4.75
CA THR A 115 -1.35 1.69 -6.20
C THR A 115 -2.67 1.27 -6.82
N LYS A 116 -2.95 1.70 -8.06
CA LYS A 116 -4.13 1.21 -8.80
C LYS A 116 -4.14 -0.32 -8.94
N LYS A 117 -2.97 -0.95 -8.88
CA LYS A 117 -2.77 -2.40 -9.02
C LYS A 117 -2.75 -3.16 -7.68
N PHE A 118 -2.39 -2.48 -6.57
CA PHE A 118 -2.14 -3.14 -5.28
C PHE A 118 -2.80 -2.41 -4.11
N LYS A 119 -3.57 -3.15 -3.29
CA LYS A 119 -4.39 -2.62 -2.20
C LYS A 119 -3.58 -2.18 -0.97
N ARG A 120 -2.54 -2.94 -0.59
CA ARG A 120 -1.51 -2.64 0.44
C ARG A 120 -0.28 -3.52 0.22
N CYS A 121 0.90 -2.94 0.20
CA CYS A 121 2.14 -3.71 0.05
C CYS A 121 3.16 -3.25 1.08
N PRO A 122 3.43 -4.02 2.15
CA PRO A 122 4.62 -3.77 2.94
C PRO A 122 5.85 -4.02 2.06
N TYR A 123 6.84 -3.14 2.16
CA TYR A 123 8.05 -3.23 1.35
C TYR A 123 9.27 -2.74 2.11
N ILE A 124 10.44 -3.19 1.67
CA ILE A 124 11.74 -2.59 2.01
C ILE A 124 12.37 -2.10 0.72
N SER A 125 13.09 -1.00 0.79
CA SER A 125 13.75 -0.43 -0.38
C SER A 125 14.96 0.39 0.02
N TYR A 126 15.98 0.37 -0.83
CA TYR A 126 17.18 1.19 -0.71
C TYR A 126 17.44 1.87 -2.05
N ARG A 127 17.79 3.16 -2.02
CA ARG A 127 18.16 3.93 -3.20
C ARG A 127 19.65 4.23 -3.15
N GLY A 128 20.36 3.82 -4.20
CA GLY A 128 21.78 4.14 -4.43
C GLY A 128 21.98 4.85 -5.77
N PRO A 129 23.24 5.18 -6.13
CA PRO A 129 23.55 5.90 -7.36
C PRO A 129 23.12 5.19 -8.65
N GLY A 130 23.13 3.85 -8.65
CA GLY A 130 22.76 3.03 -9.81
C GLY A 130 21.26 2.71 -9.92
N GLY A 131 20.45 3.06 -8.92
CA GLY A 131 19.01 2.74 -8.95
C GLY A 131 18.40 2.47 -7.58
N ILE A 132 17.38 1.62 -7.57
CA ILE A 132 16.61 1.26 -6.37
C ILE A 132 16.51 -0.25 -6.30
N ALA A 133 16.91 -0.82 -5.16
CA ALA A 133 16.60 -2.20 -4.81
C ALA A 133 15.35 -2.17 -3.93
N MET A 134 14.33 -2.94 -4.27
CA MET A 134 13.09 -3.01 -3.50
C MET A 134 12.53 -4.42 -3.50
N LEU A 135 12.14 -4.88 -2.30
CA LEU A 135 11.43 -6.14 -2.07
C LEU A 135 10.08 -5.79 -1.45
N GLN A 136 8.99 -6.26 -2.06
CA GLN A 136 7.63 -5.99 -1.60
C GLN A 136 6.83 -7.27 -1.47
N TYR A 137 5.86 -7.28 -0.55
CA TYR A 137 4.78 -8.26 -0.57
C TYR A 137 3.63 -7.70 -1.41
N ALA A 138 3.36 -8.33 -2.54
CA ALA A 138 2.30 -7.95 -3.46
C ALA A 138 1.05 -8.78 -3.19
N MET A 139 -0.06 -8.12 -2.88
CA MET A 139 -1.38 -8.76 -2.80
C MET A 139 -2.06 -8.60 -4.15
N LEU A 140 -2.37 -9.71 -4.81
CA LEU A 140 -3.06 -9.64 -6.09
C LEU A 140 -4.46 -9.03 -5.86
N PRO A 141 -4.93 -8.12 -6.74
CA PRO A 141 -6.29 -7.64 -6.68
C PRO A 141 -7.21 -8.78 -7.11
N GLU A 142 -7.70 -9.59 -6.17
CA GLU A 142 -8.85 -10.45 -6.44
C GLU A 142 -10.09 -9.56 -6.60
N GLU A 143 -10.81 -9.72 -7.71
CA GLU A 143 -12.16 -9.16 -7.86
C GLU A 143 -13.05 -9.75 -6.76
N GLY A 144 -13.59 -8.88 -5.89
CA GLY A 144 -14.60 -9.28 -4.91
C GLY A 144 -14.10 -9.86 -3.58
N ALA A 145 -12.79 -10.08 -3.37
CA ALA A 145 -12.30 -10.58 -2.09
C ALA A 145 -12.09 -9.46 -1.05
N GLU A 146 -13.16 -9.08 -0.35
CA GLU A 146 -13.01 -8.52 0.98
C GLU A 146 -12.82 -9.66 1.99
N GLY A 147 -11.57 -10.02 2.28
CA GLY A 147 -11.26 -10.87 3.44
C GLY A 147 -10.32 -12.06 3.21
N PHE A 148 -9.88 -12.32 1.98
CA PHE A 148 -8.85 -13.32 1.69
C PHE A 148 -7.64 -12.63 1.06
N TRP A 149 -6.46 -12.86 1.64
CA TRP A 149 -5.22 -12.21 1.23
C TRP A 149 -4.26 -13.28 0.70
N SER A 150 -4.27 -13.47 -0.63
CA SER A 150 -3.28 -14.27 -1.36
C SER A 150 -2.25 -13.33 -2.01
N GLY A 151 -0.96 -13.64 -1.86
CA GLY A 151 0.11 -12.75 -2.30
C GLY A 151 1.49 -13.36 -2.11
N GLY A 152 2.51 -12.73 -2.70
CA GLY A 152 3.89 -13.22 -2.64
C GLY A 152 4.92 -12.11 -2.74
N LEU A 153 6.19 -12.50 -2.57
CA LEU A 153 7.30 -11.56 -2.64
C LEU A 153 7.63 -11.22 -4.10
N VAL A 154 7.93 -9.95 -4.35
CA VAL A 154 8.29 -9.43 -5.68
C VAL A 154 9.47 -8.46 -5.53
N ALA A 155 10.44 -8.56 -6.42
CA ALA A 155 11.53 -7.59 -6.57
C ALA A 155 11.15 -6.54 -7.63
N VAL A 156 11.13 -5.25 -7.25
CA VAL A 156 10.74 -4.17 -8.18
C VAL A 156 11.93 -3.79 -9.06
N GLY A 157 11.73 -3.83 -10.39
CA GLY A 157 12.76 -3.54 -11.39
C GLY A 157 13.30 -4.77 -12.12
N SER A 158 12.87 -5.98 -11.74
CA SER A 158 13.18 -7.22 -12.48
C SER A 158 12.59 -7.19 -13.90
N ALA A 159 13.12 -8.03 -14.80
CA ALA A 159 12.57 -8.17 -16.14
C ALA A 159 11.08 -8.56 -16.10
N GLU A 160 10.67 -9.43 -15.17
CA GLU A 160 9.26 -9.79 -14.97
C GLU A 160 8.41 -8.57 -14.58
N SER A 161 8.90 -7.72 -13.66
CA SER A 161 8.18 -6.52 -13.21
C SER A 161 7.91 -5.49 -14.32
N LYS A 162 8.74 -5.48 -15.37
CA LYS A 162 8.59 -4.57 -16.54
C LYS A 162 7.50 -5.02 -17.51
N THR A 163 7.10 -6.30 -17.47
CA THR A 163 6.07 -6.86 -18.37
C THR A 163 4.64 -6.65 -17.87
N GLY A 164 4.46 -5.92 -16.77
CA GLY A 164 3.15 -5.54 -16.25
C GLY A 164 2.45 -6.60 -15.41
N PHE A 165 3.02 -7.81 -15.34
CA PHE A 165 2.61 -8.90 -14.46
C PHE A 165 3.63 -9.04 -13.32
N ASP A 166 3.46 -8.25 -12.26
CA ASP A 166 4.10 -8.48 -10.96
C ASP A 166 3.36 -9.65 -10.27
N VAL A 167 3.49 -10.86 -10.84
CA VAL A 167 3.01 -12.10 -10.22
C VAL A 167 3.96 -12.44 -9.07
N ALA A 168 3.43 -13.02 -7.99
CA ALA A 168 4.25 -13.59 -6.93
C ALA A 168 5.39 -14.43 -7.52
N MET A 169 6.63 -14.04 -7.26
CA MET A 169 7.78 -14.89 -7.54
C MET A 169 7.92 -15.91 -6.41
N GLU A 170 8.64 -16.99 -6.68
CA GLU A 170 9.13 -17.85 -5.60
C GLU A 170 9.90 -16.99 -4.58
N PRO A 171 9.58 -17.06 -3.28
CA PRO A 171 10.11 -16.12 -2.28
C PRO A 171 11.62 -15.97 -2.29
N GLU A 172 12.34 -17.09 -2.45
CA GLU A 172 13.81 -17.09 -2.47
C GLU A 172 14.39 -16.44 -3.73
N ALA A 173 13.71 -16.54 -4.87
CA ALA A 173 14.12 -15.87 -6.11
C ALA A 173 13.97 -14.35 -6.00
N ALA A 174 12.87 -13.87 -5.40
CA ALA A 174 12.68 -12.44 -5.14
C ALA A 174 13.74 -11.90 -4.17
N ILE A 175 14.08 -12.66 -3.14
CA ILE A 175 15.13 -12.31 -2.18
C ILE A 175 16.50 -12.26 -2.86
N ALA A 176 16.84 -13.25 -3.68
CA ALA A 176 18.09 -13.28 -4.42
C ALA A 176 18.22 -12.10 -5.38
N ALA A 177 17.16 -11.77 -6.13
CA ALA A 177 17.13 -10.61 -7.03
C ALA A 177 17.30 -9.29 -6.26
N PHE A 178 16.68 -9.16 -5.08
CA PHE A 178 16.86 -8.01 -4.21
C PHE A 178 18.31 -7.87 -3.72
N PHE A 179 18.93 -8.96 -3.28
CA PHE A 179 20.34 -8.96 -2.87
C PHE A 179 21.29 -8.66 -4.02
N GLN A 180 21.01 -9.18 -5.21
CA GLN A 180 21.78 -8.85 -6.41
C GLN A 180 21.72 -7.36 -6.72
N ALA A 181 20.52 -6.76 -6.69
CA ALA A 181 20.37 -5.32 -6.87
C ALA A 181 21.12 -4.51 -5.79
N LEU A 182 21.12 -4.96 -4.53
CA LEU A 182 21.90 -4.31 -3.47
C LEU A 182 23.41 -4.37 -3.73
N THR A 183 23.93 -5.49 -4.23
CA THR A 183 25.35 -5.60 -4.61
C THR A 183 25.76 -4.54 -5.63
N GLU A 184 24.86 -4.17 -6.54
CA GLU A 184 25.13 -3.19 -7.59
C GLU A 184 25.05 -1.73 -7.09
N ILE A 185 24.21 -1.45 -6.08
CA ILE A 185 23.88 -0.07 -5.70
C ILE A 185 24.31 0.33 -4.29
N ALA A 186 24.54 -0.61 -3.38
CA ALA A 186 24.88 -0.35 -1.98
C ALA A 186 26.39 -0.51 -1.73
N THR A 187 26.87 0.04 -0.61
CA THR A 187 28.24 -0.15 -0.17
C THR A 187 28.31 -1.43 0.65
N ALA A 188 29.22 -2.34 0.32
CA ALA A 188 29.45 -3.55 1.13
C ALA A 188 30.01 -3.18 2.51
N ARG A 189 29.63 -3.92 3.54
CA ARG A 189 30.32 -3.85 4.84
C ARG A 189 31.63 -4.65 4.77
N PRO A 190 32.70 -4.17 5.42
CA PRO A 190 33.93 -4.94 5.60
C PRO A 190 33.70 -6.17 6.49
#